data_AF-A0A410RRG7-F1
#
_entry.id   AF-A0A410RRG7-F1
#
_cell.length_a   1.000
_cell.length_b   1.000
_cell.length_c   1.000
_cell.angle_alpha   90.00
_cell.angle_beta   90.00
_cell.angle_gamma   90.00
#
_symmetry.space_group_name_H-M   'P 1'
#
loop_
_entity.id
_entity.type
_entity.pdbx_description
1 polymer ?
#
loop_
_entity_poly.entity_id
_entity_poly.type
_entity_poly.pdbx_seq_one_letter_code
_entity_poly.pdbx_strand_id
1 'polypeptide(L)' 'MEPLPNAMFRVVLDNGHKVLAHISGKMRMHFIRILPGDKVKVELSPYDLTRGRITYRAK' A
#
# COMPACT_ATOMS: atom_id res chain seq x y z
N MET A 1 -7.87 9.98 2.18
CA MET A 1 -7.06 9.14 1.29
C MET A 1 -7.77 9.15 -0.05
N GLU A 2 -7.23 9.84 -1.05
CA GLU A 2 -7.88 9.99 -2.36
C GLU A 2 -7.43 8.86 -3.31
N PRO A 3 -8.36 8.18 -4.00
CA PRO A 3 -8.01 7.13 -4.96
C PRO A 3 -7.48 7.77 -6.26
N LEU A 4 -6.18 7.67 -6.48
CA LEU A 4 -5.60 7.95 -7.80
C LEU A 4 -5.97 6.81 -8.78
N PRO A 5 -6.19 7.08 -10.08
CA PRO A 5 -6.70 6.12 -11.07
C PRO A 5 -5.84 4.84 -11.26
N ASN A 6 -4.65 4.80 -10.68
CA ASN A 6 -3.62 3.80 -10.98
C ASN A 6 -3.47 2.72 -9.90
N ALA A 7 -4.45 2.58 -8.99
CA ALA A 7 -4.37 1.70 -7.82
C ALA A 7 -3.13 1.94 -6.94
N MET A 8 -2.68 3.20 -6.89
CA MET A 8 -1.66 3.68 -5.97
C MET A 8 -2.35 4.19 -4.71
N PHE A 9 -1.91 3.68 -3.57
CA PHE A 9 -2.39 4.04 -2.25
C PHE A 9 -1.28 4.80 -1.52
N ARG A 10 -1.66 5.87 -0.83
CA ARG A 10 -0.73 6.62 0.03
C ARG A 10 -0.76 6.01 1.43
N VAL A 11 0.27 5.27 1.79
CA VAL A 11 0.39 4.63 3.11
C VAL A 11 1.28 5.48 4.00
N VAL A 12 0.89 5.61 5.27
CA VAL A 12 1.71 6.25 6.29
C VAL A 12 2.34 5.13 7.11
N LEU A 13 3.68 5.08 7.11
CA LEU A 13 4.44 4.18 7.97
C LEU A 13 4.45 4.70 9.40
N ASP A 14 4.64 3.82 10.38
CA ASP A 14 4.77 4.19 11.79
C ASP A 14 5.91 5.21 12.05
N ASN A 15 6.92 5.22 11.18
CA ASN A 15 8.01 6.21 11.22
C ASN A 15 7.60 7.61 10.73
N GLY A 16 6.33 7.85 10.38
CA GLY A 16 5.82 9.14 9.87
C GLY A 16 6.05 9.37 8.37
N HIS A 17 6.71 8.43 7.68
CA HIS A 17 6.98 8.52 6.25
C HIS A 17 5.73 8.21 5.44
N LYS A 18 5.44 9.07 4.45
CA LYS A 18 4.35 8.87 3.50
C LYS A 18 4.90 8.21 2.24
N VAL A 19 4.41 7.01 1.93
CA VAL A 19 4.86 6.22 0.78
C VAL A 19 3.73 5.98 -0.19
N LEU A 20 4.08 5.98 -1.48
CA LEU A 20 3.17 5.58 -2.54
C LEU A 20 3.36 4.09 -2.78
N ALA A 21 2.35 3.31 -2.43
CA ALA A 21 2.37 1.87 -2.59
C ALA A 21 1.29 1.39 -3.55
N HIS A 22 1.66 0.49 -4.45
CA HIS A 22 0.70 -0.21 -5.30
C HIS A 22 0.30 -1.56 -4.68
N ILE A 23 -0.90 -2.02 -5.00
CA ILE A 23 -1.37 -3.35 -4.59
C ILE A 23 -0.68 -4.44 -5.41
N SER A 24 -0.24 -5.51 -4.74
CA SER A 24 0.25 -6.70 -5.42
C SER A 24 -0.86 -7.34 -6.28
N GLY A 25 -0.48 -7.91 -7.43
CA GLY A 25 -1.43 -8.61 -8.32
C GLY A 25 -2.20 -9.73 -7.63
N LYS A 26 -1.60 -10.41 -6.62
CA LYS A 26 -2.31 -11.39 -5.78
C LYS A 26 -3.49 -10.78 -5.04
N MET A 27 -3.35 -9.56 -4.51
CA MET A 27 -4.45 -8.90 -3.78
C MET A 27 -5.59 -8.50 -4.73
N ARG A 28 -5.26 -8.11 -5.97
CA ARG A 28 -6.26 -7.87 -7.02
C ARG A 28 -7.04 -9.14 -7.35
N MET A 29 -6.36 -10.27 -7.53
CA MET A 29 -7.01 -11.56 -7.81
C MET A 29 -7.93 -12.02 -6.67
N HIS A 30 -7.56 -11.74 -5.41
CA HIS A 30 -8.37 -12.08 -4.24
C HIS A 30 -9.41 -11.00 -3.89
N PHE A 31 -9.62 -10.00 -4.75
CA PHE A 31 -10.56 -8.89 -4.55
C PHE A 31 -10.40 -8.19 -3.18
N ILE A 32 -9.16 -8.13 -2.66
CA ILE A 32 -8.89 -7.47 -1.39
C ILE A 32 -8.98 -5.96 -1.61
N ARG A 33 -10.06 -5.37 -1.12
CA ARG A 33 -10.24 -3.91 -1.10
C ARG A 33 -9.49 -3.34 0.10
N ILE A 34 -8.76 -2.26 -0.11
CA ILE A 34 -8.12 -1.50 0.95
C ILE A 34 -8.94 -0.24 1.15
N LEU A 35 -9.36 -0.01 2.39
CA LEU A 35 -10.06 1.20 2.80
C LEU A 35 -9.11 2.10 3.60
N PRO A 36 -9.34 3.43 3.58
CA PRO A 36 -8.62 4.34 4.47
C PRO A 36 -8.85 3.96 5.93
N GLY A 37 -7.76 3.68 6.66
CA GLY A 37 -7.78 3.23 8.05
C GLY A 37 -7.36 1.77 8.24
N ASP A 38 -7.26 0.99 7.16
CA ASP A 38 -6.75 -0.37 7.23
C ASP A 38 -5.24 -0.43 7.49
N LYS A 39 -4.85 -1.38 8.35
CA LYS A 39 -3.45 -1.74 8.53
C LYS A 39 -2.99 -2.65 7.40
N VAL A 40 -1.94 -2.24 6.71
CA VAL A 40 -1.40 -2.96 5.57
C VAL A 40 0.09 -3.19 5.73
N LYS A 41 0.56 -4.36 5.31
CA LYS A 41 1.98 -4.68 5.26
C LYS A 41 2.52 -4.24 3.91
N VAL A 42 3.50 -3.35 3.96
CA VAL A 42 4.17 -2.79 2.78
C VAL A 42 5.62 -3.27 2.77
N GLU A 43 6.04 -3.84 1.64
CA GLU A 43 7.45 -4.02 1.32
C GLU A 43 7.97 -2.76 0.64
N LEU A 44 9.02 -2.16 1.18
CA LEU A 44 9.70 -1.01 0.56
C LEU A 44 10.81 -1.50 -0.36
N SER A 45 11.06 -0.78 -1.45
CA SER A 45 12.27 -1.03 -2.22
C SER A 45 13.48 -0.50 -1.45
N PRO A 46 14.59 -1.27 -1.35
CA PRO A 46 15.79 -0.82 -0.63
C PRO A 46 16.45 0.41 -1.29
N TYR A 47 16.10 0.71 -2.54
CA TYR A 47 16.62 1.86 -3.30
C TYR A 47 15.74 3.11 -3.18
N ASP A 48 14.44 2.94 -2.92
CA ASP A 48 13.45 4.02 -2.91
C ASP A 48 12.49 3.84 -1.74
N LEU A 49 12.77 4.54 -0.65
CA LEU A 49 11.93 4.57 0.55
C LEU A 49 10.58 5.26 0.34
N THR A 50 10.36 5.88 -0.82
CA THR A 50 9.11 6.58 -1.18
C THR A 50 8.09 5.66 -1.88
N ARG A 51 8.56 4.50 -2.38
CA ARG A 51 7.76 3.55 -3.15
C ARG A 51 7.71 2.19 -2.46
N GLY A 52 6.53 1.60 -2.43
CA GLY A 52 6.30 0.31 -1.80
C GLY A 52 5.33 -0.59 -2.53
N ARG A 53 5.31 -1.85 -2.11
CA ARG A 53 4.36 -2.86 -2.56
C ARG A 53 3.55 -3.37 -1.40
N ILE A 54 2.23 -3.26 -1.50
CA ILE A 54 1.31 -3.82 -0.50
C ILE A 54 1.18 -5.31 -0.77
N THR A 55 1.61 -6.13 0.19
CA THR A 55 1.57 -7.59 0.08
C THR A 55 0.45 -8.21 0.92
N TYR A 56 0.06 -7.54 2.01
CA TYR A 56 -0.92 -8.08 2.92
C TYR A 56 -1.75 -6.97 3.58
N ARG A 57 -3.01 -7.27 3.85
CA ARG A 57 -3.90 -6.45 4.69
C ARG A 57 -4.10 -7.21 6.01
N ALA A 58 -3.72 -6.59 7.13
CA ALA A 58 -4.05 -7.11 8.44
C ALA A 58 -5.52 -6.81 8.73
N LYS A 59 -6.23 -7.80 9.28
CA LYS A 59 -7.66 -7.69 9.61
C LYS A 59 -7.85 -6.97 10.94
#